data_AF-A0A3M7LBB8-F1
#
_entry.id   AF-A0A3M7LBB8-F1
#
_cell.length_a   1.000
_cell.length_b   1.000
_cell.length_c   1.000
_cell.angle_alpha   90.00
_cell.angle_beta   90.00
_cell.angle_gamma   90.00
#
_symmetry.space_group_name_H-M   'P 1'
#
loop_
_entity.id
_entity.type
_entity.pdbx_description
1 polymer ?
#
loop_
_entity_poly.entity_id
_entity_poly.type
_entity_poly.pdbx_seq_one_letter_code
_entity_poly.pdbx_strand_id
1 'polypeptide(L)'
;MKDREYILLKSMLHNNKALYKNGKLTFSEYLDNHLLIMDKLKLSIIRMEKNDFDFLSSINLKKNDPLKEFKKGMSILKYNLN
;
A
#
# COMPACT_ATOMS: atom_id res chain seq x y z
N MET A 1 0.11 5.25 4.37
CA MET A 1 -0.48 4.63 3.16
C MET A 1 -1.95 4.37 3.40
N LYS A 2 -2.81 5.04 2.62
CA LYS A 2 -4.27 5.03 2.80
C LYS A 2 -5.02 3.99 1.97
N ASP A 3 -4.30 3.17 1.20
CA ASP A 3 -4.89 2.08 0.46
C ASP A 3 -5.58 1.07 1.40
N ARG A 4 -6.83 0.71 1.07
CA ARG A 4 -7.67 -0.13 1.93
C ARG A 4 -7.11 -1.53 2.07
N GLU A 5 -6.60 -2.09 0.98
CA GLU A 5 -6.01 -3.42 0.95
C GLU A 5 -4.72 -3.46 1.78
N TYR A 6 -3.85 -2.47 1.61
CA TYR A 6 -2.66 -2.30 2.45
C TYR A 6 -2.99 -2.22 3.95
N ILE A 7 -3.97 -1.39 4.33
CA ILE A 7 -4.38 -1.24 5.74
C ILE A 7 -4.88 -2.58 6.31
N LEU A 8 -5.71 -3.30 5.53
CA LEU A 8 -6.22 -4.61 5.92
C LEU A 8 -5.09 -5.61 6.12
N LEU A 9 -4.19 -5.75 5.14
CA LEU A 9 -3.06 -6.69 5.21
C LEU A 9 -2.13 -6.37 6.38
N LYS A 10 -1.89 -5.09 6.67
CA LYS A 10 -1.11 -4.66 7.84
C LYS A 10 -1.79 -5.08 9.15
N SER A 11 -3.10 -4.94 9.25
CA SER A 11 -3.88 -5.43 10.40
C SER A 11 -3.81 -6.96 10.52
N MET A 12 -3.89 -7.68 9.40
CA MET A 12 -3.74 -9.14 9.38
C MET A 12 -2.37 -9.60 9.87
N LEU A 13 -1.27 -8.92 9.53
CA LEU A 13 0.06 -9.22 10.08
C LEU A 13 0.09 -9.08 11.60
N HIS A 14 -0.49 -7.99 12.11
CA HIS A 14 -0.57 -7.76 13.55
C HIS A 14 -1.39 -8.85 14.24
N ASN A 15 -2.53 -9.23 13.67
CA ASN A 15 -3.38 -10.29 14.17
C ASN A 15 -2.69 -11.66 14.12
N ASN A 16 -2.00 -12.00 13.04
CA ASN A 16 -1.24 -13.26 12.93
C ASN A 16 -0.17 -13.37 14.03
N LYS A 17 0.55 -12.28 14.30
CA LYS A 17 1.52 -12.20 15.41
C LYS A 17 0.85 -12.35 16.77
N ALA A 18 -0.30 -11.73 16.99
CA ALA A 18 -1.05 -11.85 18.24
C ALA A 18 -1.57 -13.27 18.46
N LEU A 19 -2.10 -13.91 17.42
CA LEU A 19 -2.58 -15.30 17.47
C LEU A 19 -1.43 -16.27 17.82
N TYR A 20 -0.25 -16.10 17.22
CA TYR A 20 0.92 -16.90 17.57
C TYR A 20 1.37 -16.67 19.02
N LYS A 21 1.48 -15.41 19.47
CA LYS A 21 1.83 -15.08 20.86
C LYS A 21 0.87 -15.68 21.88
N ASN A 22 -0.40 -15.80 21.52
CA ASN A 22 -1.45 -16.36 22.36
C ASN A 22 -1.56 -17.89 22.25
N GLY A 23 -0.64 -18.55 21.54
CA GLY A 23 -0.63 -20.01 21.37
C GLY A 23 -1.77 -20.55 20.51
N LYS A 24 -2.47 -19.70 19.75
CA LYS A 24 -3.57 -20.11 18.86
C LYS A 24 -3.09 -20.65 17.51
N LEU A 25 -1.81 -20.48 17.20
CA LEU A 25 -1.16 -20.98 15.98
C LEU A 25 0.12 -21.71 16.39
N THR A 26 0.41 -22.79 15.69
CA THR A 26 1.75 -23.39 15.68
C THR A 26 2.74 -22.46 14.97
N PHE A 27 4.04 -22.68 15.16
CA PHE A 27 5.06 -21.90 14.48
C PHE A 27 4.97 -22.01 12.95
N SER A 28 4.67 -23.21 12.41
CA SER A 28 4.52 -23.42 10.97
C SER A 28 3.36 -22.59 10.42
N GLU A 29 2.19 -22.67 11.04
CA GLU A 29 1.01 -21.90 10.61
C GLU A 29 1.26 -20.39 10.70
N TYR A 30 1.92 -19.93 11.77
CA TYR A 30 2.31 -18.54 11.90
C TYR A 30 3.20 -18.11 10.73
N LEU A 31 4.24 -18.89 10.42
CA LEU A 31 5.22 -18.57 9.38
C LEU A 31 4.56 -18.54 8.00
N ASP A 32 3.79 -19.55 7.66
CA ASP A 32 3.11 -19.66 6.36
C ASP A 32 2.13 -18.50 6.14
N ASN A 33 1.30 -18.22 7.15
CA ASN A 33 0.39 -17.08 7.14
C ASN A 33 1.16 -15.76 7.02
N HIS A 34 2.27 -15.62 7.76
CA HIS A 34 3.06 -14.39 7.75
C HIS A 34 3.66 -14.12 6.37
N LEU A 35 4.27 -15.14 5.76
CA LEU A 35 4.85 -15.05 4.42
C LEU A 35 3.79 -14.72 3.36
N LEU A 36 2.63 -15.38 3.42
CA LEU A 36 1.53 -15.12 2.50
C LEU A 36 1.03 -13.67 2.60
N ILE A 37 0.81 -13.17 3.82
CA ILE A 37 0.33 -11.80 4.01
C ILE A 37 1.41 -10.79 3.56
N MET A 38 2.68 -11.06 3.86
CA MET A 38 3.81 -10.22 3.42
C MET A 38 3.91 -10.12 1.90
N ASP A 39 3.74 -11.23 1.19
CA ASP A 39 3.80 -11.25 -0.27
C ASP A 39 2.66 -10.41 -0.89
N LYS A 40 1.43 -10.59 -0.39
CA LYS A 40 0.29 -9.76 -0.79
C LYS A 40 0.50 -8.28 -0.49
N LEU A 41 1.11 -7.96 0.65
CA LEU A 41 1.37 -6.57 1.05
C LEU A 41 2.37 -5.89 0.09
N LYS A 42 3.41 -6.61 -0.34
CA LYS A 42 4.34 -6.12 -1.38
C LYS A 42 3.61 -5.83 -2.70
N LEU A 43 2.76 -6.76 -3.16
CA LEU A 43 1.97 -6.56 -4.37
C LEU A 43 1.00 -5.38 -4.26
N SER A 44 0.41 -5.15 -3.08
CA SER A 44 -0.43 -3.98 -2.81
C SER A 44 0.35 -2.67 -2.94
N ILE A 45 1.56 -2.61 -2.38
CA ILE A 45 2.45 -1.43 -2.50
C ILE A 45 2.79 -1.18 -3.98
N ILE A 46 3.25 -2.20 -4.70
CA ILE A 46 3.65 -2.07 -6.11
C ILE A 46 2.49 -1.57 -6.97
N ARG A 47 1.26 -2.10 -6.77
CA ARG A 47 0.08 -1.62 -7.50
C ARG A 47 -0.23 -0.16 -7.19
N MET A 48 -0.10 0.26 -5.94
CA MET A 48 -0.34 1.65 -5.56
C MET A 48 0.70 2.58 -6.19
N GLU A 49 1.98 2.24 -6.10
CA GLU A 49 3.07 3.00 -6.71
C GLU A 49 2.91 3.10 -8.23
N LYS A 50 2.46 2.03 -8.87
CA LYS A 50 2.14 2.03 -10.30
C LYS A 50 1.00 2.99 -10.61
N ASN A 51 -0.10 2.96 -9.85
CA ASN A 51 -1.22 3.88 -10.05
C ASN A 51 -0.79 5.35 -9.86
N ASP A 52 0.03 5.61 -8.84
CA ASP A 52 0.59 6.91 -8.53
C ASP A 52 1.48 7.41 -9.68
N PHE A 53 2.33 6.55 -10.24
CA PHE A 53 3.15 6.83 -11.42
C PHE A 53 2.29 7.08 -12.67
N ASP A 54 1.34 6.20 -12.96
CA ASP A 54 0.46 6.29 -14.14
C ASP A 54 -0.32 7.61 -14.09
N PHE A 55 -0.81 8.00 -12.92
CA PHE A 55 -1.49 9.27 -12.72
C PHE A 55 -0.56 10.47 -13.00
N LEU A 56 0.65 10.50 -12.44
CA LEU A 56 1.63 11.56 -12.75
C LEU A 56 1.97 11.64 -14.24
N SER A 57 2.17 10.48 -14.88
CA SER A 57 2.52 10.39 -16.30
C SER A 57 1.40 10.90 -17.22
N SER A 58 0.15 10.85 -16.76
CA SER A 58 -1.03 11.33 -17.49
C SER A 58 -1.22 12.86 -17.43
N ILE A 59 -0.46 13.57 -16.58
CA ILE A 59 -0.57 15.01 -16.42
C ILE A 59 -0.16 15.70 -17.73
N ASN A 60 -1.11 16.37 -18.38
CA ASN A 60 -0.86 17.08 -19.62
C ASN A 60 -0.17 18.42 -19.36
N LEU A 61 1.15 18.44 -19.47
CA LEU A 61 2.00 19.62 -19.32
C LEU A 61 1.87 20.67 -20.43
N LYS A 62 0.98 20.46 -21.43
CA LYS A 62 0.69 21.42 -22.51
C LYS A 62 -0.59 22.23 -22.29
N LYS A 63 -1.35 21.97 -21.22
CA LYS A 63 -2.51 22.79 -20.81
C LYS A 63 -2.08 24.08 -20.11
N ASN A 64 -2.97 25.08 -20.06
CA ASN A 64 -2.73 26.34 -19.35
C ASN A 64 -2.46 26.08 -17.86
N ASP A 65 -1.26 26.44 -17.41
CA ASP A 65 -0.66 26.24 -16.08
C ASP A 65 -0.25 24.78 -15.71
N PRO A 66 0.80 24.24 -16.34
CA PRO A 66 1.36 22.91 -16.04
C PRO A 66 1.85 22.77 -14.59
N LEU A 67 2.27 23.88 -13.98
CA LEU A 67 2.83 23.92 -12.63
C LEU A 67 1.76 23.66 -11.58
N LYS A 68 0.54 24.18 -11.80
CA LYS A 68 -0.62 23.93 -10.95
C LYS A 68 -1.10 22.48 -11.03
N GLU A 69 -1.15 21.90 -12.22
CA GLU A 69 -1.54 20.49 -12.41
C GLU A 69 -0.52 19.55 -11.75
N PHE A 70 0.78 19.82 -11.89
CA PHE A 70 1.83 19.06 -11.19
C PHE A 70 1.71 19.16 -9.67
N LYS A 71 1.52 20.37 -9.11
CA LYS A 71 1.32 20.56 -7.65
C LYS A 71 0.10 19.82 -7.12
N LYS A 72 -1.01 19.84 -7.87
CA LYS A 72 -2.22 19.08 -7.53
C LYS A 72 -1.92 17.59 -7.51
N GLY A 73 -1.20 17.08 -8.50
CA GLY A 73 -0.85 15.68 -8.55
C GLY A 73 0.07 15.24 -7.41
N MET A 74 1.10 16.03 -7.09
CA MET A 74 1.96 15.79 -5.93
C MET A 74 1.20 15.79 -4.60
N SER A 75 0.16 16.61 -4.49
CA SER A 75 -0.68 16.67 -3.28
C SER A 75 -1.50 15.38 -3.09
N ILE A 76 -1.99 14.80 -4.18
CA ILE A 76 -2.71 13.51 -4.16
C ILE A 76 -1.78 12.37 -3.76
N LEU A 77 -0.56 12.33 -4.31
CA LEU A 77 0.46 11.35 -3.91
C LEU A 77 0.81 11.45 -2.43
N LYS A 78 1.05 12.67 -1.95
CA LYS A 78 1.34 12.91 -0.53
C LYS A 78 0.19 12.44 0.37
N TYR A 79 -1.06 12.60 -0.07
CA TYR A 79 -2.22 12.08 0.64
C TYR A 79 -2.26 10.55 0.65
N ASN A 80 -1.92 9.88 -0.46
CA ASN A 80 -1.90 8.42 -0.55
C ASN A 80 -0.81 7.81 0.34
N LEU A 81 0.36 8.45 0.41
CA LEU A 81 1.51 7.98 1.17
C LEU A 81 1.37 8.17 2.69
N ASN A 82 0.77 9.28 3.14
CA ASN A 82 0.49 9.57 4.56
C ASN A 82 -0.63 8.68 5.11
#